data_AF-A0A520HHZ9-F1
#
_entry.id   AF-A0A520HHZ9-F1
#
_cell.length_a   1.000
_cell.length_b   1.000
_cell.length_c   1.000
_cell.angle_alpha   90.00
_cell.angle_beta   90.00
_cell.angle_gamma   90.00
#
_symmetry.space_group_name_H-M   'P 1'
#
loop_
_entity.id
_entity.type
_entity.pdbx_description
1 polymer ?
#
loop_
_entity_poly.entity_id
_entity_poly.type
_entity_poly.pdbx_seq_one_letter_code
_entity_poly.pdbx_strand_id
1 'polypeptide(L)'
;GYPVLTGNTLDGWGQLNLYAANDGYGAFNGQVAVTMDAAQGGYAAADSWGNDIGGTGGLTKNGTGSLTLTGKNSYAGPTIVNGGTLAVTGSIVSATTVNTDAVFGGTGSTGAVTVNSGGTLVPGMGTTPGTLTINGPLTLASGATLVQTVSPTLASRTVVSGAAKLDGTVRVQGSVGTLPVTRIALVTAAGGVSGSFAGVTGVPTNLRGVLDYSTTAASLNLNRTDIDYRPLGVTANQQRVAAALTSAVPLASGAGAATLLNTIYATGQGSAAAGTAALDTLSGEGLADANSAALFAGRVFGDAVTDQQRAVLTDTQMHLWGGPLGGREWTDGRPADGT
;
A
#
# COMPACT_ATOMS: atom_id res chain seq x y z
N GLY A 1 32.47 36.22 -32.27
CA GLY A 1 33.77 35.55 -32.03
C GLY A 1 33.71 34.89 -30.68
N TYR A 2 34.04 33.61 -30.60
CA TYR A 2 34.12 32.83 -29.37
C TYR A 2 35.14 33.43 -28.40
N PRO A 3 34.87 33.54 -27.08
CA PRO A 3 35.93 33.61 -26.11
C PRO A 3 36.42 32.19 -25.84
N VAL A 4 37.63 31.87 -26.30
CA VAL A 4 38.36 30.65 -25.93
C VAL A 4 39.52 31.05 -25.01
N LEU A 5 39.34 30.67 -23.75
CA LEU A 5 40.27 30.06 -22.78
C LEU A 5 41.64 30.71 -22.49
N THR A 6 41.96 30.82 -21.20
CA THR A 6 42.92 29.99 -20.44
C THR A 6 43.60 30.81 -19.34
N GLY A 7 43.55 30.32 -18.11
CA GLY A 7 44.27 30.90 -16.98
C GLY A 7 43.85 30.27 -15.67
N ASN A 8 44.57 29.23 -15.25
CA ASN A 8 44.52 28.68 -13.89
C ASN A 8 45.40 29.50 -12.93
N THR A 9 45.52 30.81 -13.14
CA THR A 9 46.26 31.71 -12.26
C THR A 9 45.30 32.42 -11.33
N LEU A 10 45.68 32.41 -10.05
CA LEU A 10 45.08 33.07 -8.89
C LEU A 10 44.96 34.60 -9.08
N ASP A 11 44.13 35.04 -10.01
CA ASP A 11 43.60 36.40 -9.99
C ASP A 11 42.29 36.33 -9.21
N GLY A 12 42.22 37.08 -8.10
CA GLY A 12 41.18 37.02 -7.05
C GLY A 12 39.73 37.34 -7.47
N TRP A 13 39.41 37.18 -8.75
CA TRP A 13 38.07 37.17 -9.32
C TRP A 13 37.84 35.80 -9.93
N GLY A 14 37.31 34.87 -9.14
CA GLY A 14 36.85 33.59 -9.68
C GLY A 14 35.88 33.87 -10.83
N GLN A 15 36.14 33.31 -12.01
CA GLN A 15 35.22 33.43 -13.14
C GLN A 15 33.86 32.84 -12.72
N LEU A 16 32.80 33.64 -12.82
CA LEU A 16 31.45 33.18 -12.54
C LEU A 16 31.06 32.17 -13.61
N ASN A 17 31.02 30.89 -13.24
CA ASN A 17 30.47 29.86 -14.10
C ASN A 17 28.94 29.93 -14.03
N LEU A 18 28.34 30.63 -14.99
CA LEU A 18 26.88 30.84 -15.05
C LEU A 18 26.10 29.52 -15.17
N TYR A 19 26.67 28.49 -15.78
CA TYR A 19 26.03 27.17 -15.86
C TYR A 19 25.98 26.49 -14.50
N ALA A 20 27.10 26.51 -13.76
CA ALA A 20 27.12 25.98 -12.39
C ALA A 20 26.27 26.84 -11.44
N ALA A 21 26.25 28.16 -11.61
CA ALA A 21 25.44 29.06 -10.77
C ALA A 21 23.93 28.89 -11.02
N ASN A 22 23.53 28.50 -12.22
CA ASN A 22 22.13 28.18 -12.54
C ASN A 22 21.63 26.97 -11.73
N ASP A 23 22.50 26.01 -11.42
CA ASP A 23 22.14 24.81 -10.66
C ASP A 23 22.15 25.01 -9.13
N GLY A 24 22.24 26.27 -8.68
CA GLY A 24 22.15 26.65 -7.27
C GLY A 24 23.51 26.78 -6.58
N TYR A 25 23.53 26.67 -5.24
CA TYR A 25 24.76 26.84 -4.45
C TYR A 25 25.76 25.71 -4.67
N GLY A 26 27.07 25.99 -4.59
CA GLY A 26 28.10 24.93 -4.51
C GLY A 26 28.47 24.56 -3.06
N ALA A 27 28.29 25.48 -2.12
CA ALA A 27 28.52 25.24 -0.70
C ALA A 27 27.75 26.25 0.18
N PHE A 28 27.41 25.83 1.40
CA PHE A 28 26.95 26.70 2.48
C PHE A 28 28.10 26.91 3.48
N ASN A 29 28.66 28.12 3.53
CA ASN A 29 29.71 28.48 4.49
C ASN A 29 29.16 29.04 5.82
N GLY A 30 27.84 29.12 5.94
CA GLY A 30 27.07 29.55 7.10
C GLY A 30 25.60 29.20 6.89
N GLN A 31 24.71 29.58 7.81
CA GLN A 31 23.28 29.32 7.62
C GLN A 31 22.72 30.18 6.48
N VAL A 32 22.28 29.53 5.39
CA VAL A 32 21.66 30.20 4.24
C VAL A 32 20.16 30.20 4.41
N ALA A 33 19.55 31.39 4.44
CA ALA A 33 18.11 31.55 4.47
C ALA A 33 17.56 31.85 3.06
N VAL A 34 16.59 31.06 2.62
CA VAL A 34 15.94 31.19 1.32
C VAL A 34 14.45 31.44 1.55
N THR A 35 13.96 32.60 1.13
CA THR A 35 12.54 32.94 1.20
C THR A 35 11.96 32.92 -0.21
N MET A 36 10.99 32.03 -0.44
CA MET A 36 10.34 31.86 -1.74
C MET A 36 8.85 32.19 -1.60
N ASP A 37 8.27 32.85 -2.60
CA ASP A 37 6.87 33.27 -2.61
C ASP A 37 6.15 32.68 -3.83
N ALA A 38 5.23 31.76 -3.56
CA ALA A 38 4.42 31.10 -4.58
C ALA A 38 3.60 32.09 -5.43
N ALA A 39 3.23 33.24 -4.89
CA ALA A 39 2.42 34.24 -5.59
C ALA A 39 3.21 35.01 -6.67
N GLN A 40 4.54 35.02 -6.59
CA GLN A 40 5.39 35.77 -7.52
C GLN A 40 5.69 35.03 -8.83
N GLY A 41 5.42 33.73 -8.89
CA GLY A 41 5.74 32.89 -10.05
C GLY A 41 7.25 32.72 -10.30
N GLY A 42 7.59 32.03 -11.40
CA GLY A 42 8.99 31.78 -11.80
C GLY A 42 9.85 31.16 -10.69
N TYR A 43 11.13 31.53 -10.64
CA TYR A 43 12.08 31.07 -9.62
C TYR A 43 11.79 31.57 -8.20
N ALA A 44 11.01 32.65 -8.05
CA ALA A 44 10.55 33.09 -6.73
C ALA A 44 9.49 32.14 -6.16
N ALA A 45 8.68 31.51 -7.01
CA ALA A 45 7.68 30.52 -6.61
C ALA A 45 8.23 29.11 -6.51
N ALA A 46 9.05 28.68 -7.47
CA ALA A 46 9.59 27.33 -7.51
C ALA A 46 10.98 27.28 -8.16
N ASP A 47 11.91 26.58 -7.52
CA ASP A 47 13.29 26.45 -7.99
C ASP A 47 13.85 25.05 -7.70
N SER A 48 14.86 24.64 -8.46
CA SER A 48 15.51 23.34 -8.36
C SER A 48 17.02 23.50 -8.38
N TRP A 49 17.69 23.10 -7.30
CA TRP A 49 19.14 23.17 -7.18
C TRP A 49 19.76 21.79 -7.41
N GLY A 50 20.58 21.69 -8.45
CA GLY A 50 21.23 20.46 -8.91
C GLY A 50 22.67 20.27 -8.44
N ASN A 51 23.31 21.32 -7.93
CA ASN A 51 24.67 21.21 -7.43
C ASN A 51 24.78 20.32 -6.18
N ASP A 52 25.94 19.69 -6.02
CA ASP A 52 26.32 18.99 -4.79
C ASP A 52 26.74 20.03 -3.74
N ILE A 53 25.78 20.47 -2.90
CA ILE A 53 26.05 21.52 -1.92
C ILE A 53 26.84 20.97 -0.73
N GLY A 54 28.08 21.42 -0.58
CA GLY A 54 28.94 21.12 0.59
C GLY A 54 28.95 22.23 1.66
N GLY A 55 29.93 22.18 2.57
CA GLY A 55 30.23 23.25 3.52
C GLY A 55 29.75 23.00 4.96
N THR A 56 30.15 23.88 5.88
CA THR A 56 29.86 23.75 7.32
C THR A 56 28.52 24.37 7.73
N GLY A 57 27.91 25.15 6.84
CA GLY A 57 26.63 25.81 7.03
C GLY A 57 25.43 24.91 6.79
N GLY A 58 24.23 25.50 6.89
CA GLY A 58 22.96 24.80 6.72
C GLY A 58 21.95 25.61 5.91
N LEU A 59 20.74 25.09 5.77
CA LEU A 59 19.66 25.68 4.97
C LEU A 59 18.46 26.02 5.85
N THR A 60 17.93 27.22 5.69
CA THR A 60 16.63 27.64 6.23
C THR A 60 15.70 27.99 5.07
N LYS A 61 14.68 27.17 4.80
CA LYS A 61 13.66 27.43 3.78
C LYS A 61 12.44 28.11 4.43
N ASN A 62 12.14 29.32 3.95
CA ASN A 62 11.01 30.15 4.38
C ASN A 62 10.07 30.46 3.20
N GLY A 63 8.93 31.07 3.53
CA GLY A 63 7.94 31.52 2.54
C GLY A 63 7.16 30.38 1.89
N THR A 64 6.16 30.72 1.08
CA THR A 64 5.15 29.79 0.54
C THR A 64 5.62 28.98 -0.67
N GLY A 65 6.72 29.39 -1.33
CA GLY A 65 7.24 28.72 -2.53
C GLY A 65 7.89 27.36 -2.28
N SER A 66 8.36 26.71 -3.35
CA SER A 66 8.92 25.37 -3.34
C SER A 66 10.39 25.34 -3.77
N LEU A 67 11.24 24.65 -3.00
CA LEU A 67 12.62 24.36 -3.38
C LEU A 67 12.80 22.85 -3.54
N THR A 68 13.41 22.43 -4.64
CA THR A 68 13.83 21.02 -4.84
C THR A 68 15.35 20.91 -4.81
N LEU A 69 15.89 20.03 -3.98
CA LEU A 69 17.31 19.68 -4.00
C LEU A 69 17.51 18.34 -4.71
N THR A 70 18.21 18.38 -5.85
CA THR A 70 18.42 17.19 -6.71
C THR A 70 19.87 16.67 -6.63
N GLY A 71 20.81 17.50 -6.18
CA GLY A 71 22.21 17.11 -5.96
C GLY A 71 22.46 16.24 -4.72
N LYS A 72 23.71 15.80 -4.55
CA LYS A 72 24.22 15.06 -3.39
C LYS A 72 24.76 16.02 -2.34
N ASN A 73 23.85 16.57 -1.53
CA ASN A 73 24.20 17.61 -0.59
C ASN A 73 24.84 17.03 0.68
N SER A 74 26.02 17.54 1.00
CA SER A 74 26.88 17.09 2.11
C SER A 74 27.14 18.17 3.16
N TYR A 75 26.45 19.31 3.08
CA TYR A 75 26.56 20.37 4.08
C TYR A 75 26.23 19.87 5.50
N ALA A 76 26.99 20.34 6.48
CA ALA A 76 26.96 19.80 7.84
C ALA A 76 25.92 20.47 8.76
N GLY A 77 25.55 21.73 8.47
CA GLY A 77 24.58 22.48 9.25
C GLY A 77 23.15 22.00 9.04
N PRO A 78 22.23 22.39 9.92
CA PRO A 78 20.86 21.88 9.93
C PRO A 78 20.05 22.38 8.73
N THR A 79 19.10 21.56 8.31
CA THR A 79 18.04 21.93 7.38
C THR A 79 16.78 22.28 8.15
N ILE A 80 16.29 23.51 8.02
CA ILE A 80 15.11 24.02 8.72
C ILE A 80 14.09 24.44 7.67
N VAL A 81 12.90 23.87 7.72
CA VAL A 81 11.79 24.22 6.82
C VAL A 81 10.72 24.92 7.65
N ASN A 82 10.63 26.23 7.49
CA ASN A 82 9.69 27.10 8.20
C ASN A 82 8.42 27.42 7.39
N GLY A 83 8.42 27.13 6.09
CA GLY A 83 7.25 27.35 5.25
C GLY A 83 7.44 26.87 3.81
N GLY A 84 6.31 26.69 3.15
CA GLY A 84 6.26 26.22 1.77
C GLY A 84 6.76 24.78 1.67
N THR A 85 7.35 24.42 0.54
CA THR A 85 7.82 23.04 0.30
C THR A 85 9.34 22.98 0.15
N LEU A 86 9.97 22.04 0.84
CA LEU A 86 11.31 21.54 0.51
C LEU A 86 11.20 20.09 0.07
N ALA A 87 11.52 19.82 -1.19
CA ALA A 87 11.59 18.47 -1.73
C ALA A 87 13.04 18.02 -1.95
N VAL A 88 13.32 16.75 -1.73
CA VAL A 88 14.64 16.14 -1.97
C VAL A 88 14.48 14.96 -2.90
N THR A 89 15.08 15.04 -4.08
CA THR A 89 15.20 13.89 -5.00
C THR A 89 16.62 13.34 -5.05
N GLY A 90 17.61 14.16 -4.68
CA GLY A 90 18.99 13.75 -4.44
C GLY A 90 19.21 13.27 -3.01
N SER A 91 20.16 13.90 -2.30
CA SER A 91 20.37 13.60 -0.88
C SER A 91 20.73 14.82 -0.04
N ILE A 92 20.42 14.73 1.25
CA ILE A 92 20.90 15.63 2.32
C ILE A 92 21.48 14.75 3.43
N VAL A 93 22.69 15.01 3.91
CA VAL A 93 23.26 14.24 5.04
C VAL A 93 22.82 14.77 6.40
N SER A 94 22.55 16.07 6.50
CA SER A 94 22.21 16.74 7.74
C SER A 94 20.77 16.45 8.20
N ALA A 95 20.52 16.75 9.48
CA ALA A 95 19.19 16.62 10.06
C ALA A 95 18.24 17.71 9.54
N THR A 96 16.99 17.31 9.30
CA THR A 96 15.92 18.17 8.81
C THR A 96 14.85 18.38 9.87
N THR A 97 14.48 19.63 10.13
CA THR A 97 13.36 20.02 10.99
C THR A 97 12.28 20.69 10.16
N VAL A 98 11.04 20.23 10.30
CA VAL A 98 9.87 20.72 9.57
C VAL A 98 8.92 21.36 10.56
N ASN A 99 8.69 22.66 10.40
CA ASN A 99 7.85 23.46 11.30
C ASN A 99 6.41 23.59 10.78
N THR A 100 5.58 24.32 11.52
CA THR A 100 4.19 24.60 11.17
C THR A 100 4.07 25.15 9.75
N ASP A 101 3.06 24.67 9.00
CA ASP A 101 2.76 25.09 7.62
C ASP A 101 3.88 24.82 6.60
N ALA A 102 4.90 24.05 7.00
CA ALA A 102 5.96 23.59 6.14
C ALA A 102 5.72 22.16 5.66
N VAL A 103 6.14 21.90 4.43
CA VAL A 103 6.09 20.59 3.79
C VAL A 103 7.51 20.15 3.48
N PHE A 104 7.87 18.96 3.94
CA PHE A 104 9.11 18.29 3.54
C PHE A 104 8.77 16.99 2.83
N GLY A 105 9.48 16.69 1.74
CA GLY A 105 9.15 15.52 0.94
C GLY A 105 10.18 15.15 -0.10
N GLY A 106 9.75 14.36 -1.07
CA GLY A 106 10.56 13.93 -2.21
C GLY A 106 10.82 12.42 -2.23
N THR A 107 11.70 12.01 -3.13
CA THR A 107 12.03 10.60 -3.42
C THR A 107 13.47 10.24 -3.12
N GLY A 108 14.23 11.18 -2.58
CA GLY A 108 15.65 11.04 -2.29
C GLY A 108 15.93 10.50 -0.91
N SER A 109 17.06 10.91 -0.34
CA SER A 109 17.43 10.58 1.03
C SER A 109 17.77 11.82 1.87
N THR A 110 17.57 11.72 3.17
CA THR A 110 17.93 12.77 4.14
C THR A 110 18.57 12.15 5.39
N GLY A 111 19.14 12.95 6.28
CA GLY A 111 19.56 12.52 7.62
C GLY A 111 18.35 12.28 8.53
N ALA A 112 18.49 12.58 9.82
CA ALA A 112 17.36 12.52 10.76
C ALA A 112 16.26 13.52 10.35
N VAL A 113 14.99 13.18 10.61
CA VAL A 113 13.85 14.08 10.35
C VAL A 113 13.00 14.26 11.59
N THR A 114 12.73 15.52 11.94
CA THR A 114 11.74 15.89 12.96
C THR A 114 10.65 16.74 12.31
N VAL A 115 9.40 16.28 12.41
CA VAL A 115 8.23 17.02 11.95
C VAL A 115 7.46 17.48 13.18
N ASN A 116 7.48 18.78 13.40
CA ASN A 116 6.80 19.42 14.51
C ASN A 116 5.29 19.51 14.24
N SER A 117 4.52 19.90 15.26
CA SER A 117 3.08 20.12 15.14
C SER A 117 2.78 21.09 13.99
N GLY A 118 1.83 20.73 13.11
CA GLY A 118 1.48 21.51 11.92
C GLY A 118 2.44 21.33 10.74
N GLY A 119 3.56 20.63 10.89
CA GLY A 119 4.44 20.24 9.79
C GLY A 119 3.92 19.03 9.03
N THR A 120 4.30 18.92 7.76
CA THR A 120 3.85 17.85 6.86
C THR A 120 5.02 17.10 6.22
N LEU A 121 5.00 15.77 6.27
CA LEU A 121 5.91 14.86 5.56
C LEU A 121 5.21 14.24 4.35
N VAL A 122 5.81 14.35 3.16
CA VAL A 122 5.24 13.86 1.90
C VAL A 122 6.29 13.02 1.15
N PRO A 123 6.37 11.70 1.37
CA PRO A 123 7.17 10.85 0.52
C PRO A 123 6.60 10.83 -0.90
N GLY A 124 7.43 11.06 -1.90
CA GLY A 124 6.99 11.31 -3.28
C GLY A 124 6.99 12.79 -3.66
N MET A 125 6.46 13.09 -4.85
CA MET A 125 6.45 14.43 -5.43
C MET A 125 5.01 14.82 -5.80
N GLY A 126 4.47 15.84 -5.13
CA GLY A 126 3.09 16.28 -5.34
C GLY A 126 2.07 15.16 -5.13
N THR A 127 1.41 14.74 -6.21
CA THR A 127 0.44 13.63 -6.23
C THR A 127 1.02 12.34 -6.81
N THR A 128 2.32 12.29 -7.09
CA THR A 128 3.02 11.08 -7.54
C THR A 128 3.59 10.33 -6.34
N PRO A 129 3.17 9.07 -6.10
CA PRO A 129 3.75 8.23 -5.06
C PRO A 129 5.26 8.06 -5.21
N GLY A 130 5.98 8.05 -4.08
CA GLY A 130 7.42 7.78 -4.09
C GLY A 130 7.95 7.37 -2.72
N THR A 131 9.23 7.00 -2.69
CA THR A 131 9.90 6.55 -1.46
C THR A 131 10.88 7.60 -0.97
N LEU A 132 10.71 8.07 0.27
CA LEU A 132 11.69 8.92 0.95
C LEU A 132 12.51 8.08 1.93
N THR A 133 13.82 8.19 1.85
CA THR A 133 14.74 7.49 2.77
C THR A 133 15.28 8.44 3.84
N ILE A 134 15.22 8.05 5.10
CA ILE A 134 15.67 8.80 6.26
C ILE A 134 16.80 8.00 6.90
N ASN A 135 18.03 8.50 6.75
CA ASN A 135 19.25 7.90 7.28
C ASN A 135 19.50 8.37 8.71
N GLY A 136 18.55 8.09 9.60
CA GLY A 136 18.54 8.53 10.99
C GLY A 136 17.18 8.26 11.63
N PRO A 137 16.92 8.77 12.85
CA PRO A 137 15.60 8.69 13.44
C PRO A 137 14.58 9.57 12.71
N LEU A 138 13.32 9.13 12.73
CA LEU A 138 12.14 9.92 12.34
C LEU A 138 11.32 10.23 13.59
N THR A 139 10.99 11.50 13.81
CA THR A 139 10.00 11.91 14.81
C THR A 139 8.86 12.65 14.13
N LEU A 140 7.64 12.13 14.26
CA LEU A 140 6.41 12.84 13.95
C LEU A 140 5.77 13.25 15.28
N ALA A 141 5.73 14.55 15.57
CA ALA A 141 5.08 15.06 16.78
C ALA A 141 3.55 14.98 16.69
N SER A 142 2.87 15.08 17.83
CA SER A 142 1.43 15.35 17.84
C SER A 142 1.10 16.58 17.00
N GLY A 143 0.08 16.46 16.15
CA GLY A 143 -0.30 17.50 15.18
C GLY A 143 0.51 17.51 13.88
N ALA A 144 1.55 16.68 13.73
CA ALA A 144 2.23 16.49 12.45
C ALA A 144 1.37 15.65 11.49
N THR A 145 1.56 15.83 10.18
CA THR A 145 0.85 15.06 9.15
C THR A 145 1.83 14.26 8.30
N LEU A 146 1.59 12.94 8.17
CA LEU A 146 2.20 12.11 7.12
C LEU A 146 1.21 11.98 5.96
N VAL A 147 1.61 12.39 4.77
CA VAL A 147 0.79 12.28 3.57
C VAL A 147 1.09 10.98 2.87
N GLN A 148 0.07 10.15 2.73
CA GLN A 148 0.12 8.89 2.01
C GLN A 148 -0.51 9.07 0.63
N THR A 149 0.33 9.30 -0.38
CA THR A 149 -0.12 9.33 -1.78
C THR A 149 -0.24 7.92 -2.32
N VAL A 150 -1.39 7.60 -2.91
CA VAL A 150 -1.72 6.27 -3.45
C VAL A 150 -2.20 6.36 -4.88
N SER A 151 -1.83 5.37 -5.68
CA SER A 151 -2.37 5.06 -7.00
C SER A 151 -2.84 3.60 -7.02
N PRO A 152 -3.51 3.14 -8.11
CA PRO A 152 -3.92 1.74 -8.22
C PRO A 152 -2.77 0.72 -8.13
N THR A 153 -1.55 1.14 -8.45
CA THR A 153 -0.37 0.25 -8.54
C THR A 153 0.76 0.60 -7.58
N LEU A 154 0.81 1.84 -7.09
CA LEU A 154 1.91 2.36 -6.29
C LEU A 154 1.40 3.11 -5.07
N ALA A 155 2.21 3.12 -4.02
CA ALA A 155 1.95 3.90 -2.82
C ALA A 155 3.25 4.50 -2.30
N SER A 156 3.13 5.68 -1.70
CA SER A 156 4.24 6.36 -1.07
C SER A 156 4.77 5.57 0.12
N ARG A 157 6.04 5.71 0.42
CA ARG A 157 6.67 5.01 1.55
C ARG A 157 7.76 5.85 2.19
N THR A 158 7.84 5.78 3.52
CA THR A 158 8.98 6.31 4.29
C THR A 158 9.84 5.15 4.76
N VAL A 159 11.13 5.16 4.42
CA VAL A 159 12.10 4.15 4.87
C VAL A 159 13.05 4.83 5.84
N VAL A 160 13.15 4.32 7.07
CA VAL A 160 13.91 4.91 8.17
C VAL A 160 14.96 3.89 8.61
N SER A 161 16.23 4.27 8.60
CA SER A 161 17.30 3.39 9.11
C SER A 161 17.39 3.43 10.64
N GLY A 162 17.00 4.52 11.28
CA GLY A 162 16.87 4.64 12.73
C GLY A 162 15.51 4.21 13.28
N ALA A 163 15.21 4.65 14.50
CA ALA A 163 13.90 4.48 15.13
C ALA A 163 12.89 5.51 14.59
N ALA A 164 11.62 5.12 14.50
CA ALA A 164 10.52 6.02 14.17
C ALA A 164 9.58 6.20 15.37
N LYS A 165 9.42 7.45 15.83
CA LYS A 165 8.42 7.84 16.83
C LYS A 165 7.22 8.48 16.12
N LEU A 166 6.06 7.86 16.26
CA LEU A 166 4.82 8.24 15.58
C LEU A 166 3.82 8.81 16.58
N ASP A 167 3.40 10.06 16.37
CA ASP A 167 2.38 10.73 17.19
C ASP A 167 1.45 11.62 16.32
N GLY A 168 1.65 11.62 15.00
CA GLY A 168 0.92 12.46 14.04
C GLY A 168 -0.35 11.81 13.49
N THR A 169 -0.86 12.36 12.39
CA THR A 169 -2.00 11.81 11.64
C THR A 169 -1.58 11.38 10.24
N VAL A 170 -2.22 10.34 9.68
CA VAL A 170 -2.04 9.96 8.28
C VAL A 170 -3.11 10.65 7.43
N ARG A 171 -2.71 11.35 6.37
CA ARG A 171 -3.64 11.90 5.38
C ARG A 171 -3.48 11.16 4.06
N VAL A 172 -4.52 10.48 3.63
CA VAL A 172 -4.54 9.77 2.34
C VAL A 172 -4.89 10.74 1.22
N GLN A 173 -4.27 10.56 0.06
CA GLN A 173 -4.63 11.27 -1.17
C GLN A 173 -4.40 10.39 -2.40
N GLY A 174 -5.13 10.66 -3.47
CA GLY A 174 -5.12 9.86 -4.70
C GLY A 174 -6.22 8.80 -4.72
N SER A 175 -6.03 7.75 -5.52
CA SER A 175 -7.03 6.72 -5.76
C SER A 175 -6.42 5.34 -5.57
N VAL A 176 -7.16 4.43 -4.95
CA VAL A 176 -6.78 3.02 -4.86
C VAL A 176 -7.41 2.21 -5.99
N GLY A 177 -6.87 1.02 -6.24
CA GLY A 177 -7.39 0.09 -7.24
C GLY A 177 -8.69 -0.61 -6.82
N THR A 178 -9.00 -1.73 -7.48
CA THR A 178 -10.28 -2.45 -7.30
C THR A 178 -10.29 -3.45 -6.15
N LEU A 179 -9.12 -3.79 -5.58
CA LEU A 179 -8.99 -4.80 -4.53
C LEU A 179 -9.81 -4.43 -3.28
N PRO A 180 -10.45 -5.42 -2.62
CA PRO A 180 -11.23 -5.17 -1.41
C PRO A 180 -10.38 -4.65 -0.25
N VAL A 181 -9.13 -5.13 -0.14
CA VAL A 181 -8.20 -4.70 0.91
C VAL A 181 -6.85 -4.37 0.27
N THR A 182 -6.45 -3.10 0.32
CA THR A 182 -5.13 -2.66 -0.13
C THR A 182 -4.26 -2.34 1.07
N ARG A 183 -3.23 -3.16 1.33
CA ARG A 183 -2.27 -2.94 2.42
C ARG A 183 -1.07 -2.16 1.92
N ILE A 184 -0.75 -1.06 2.62
CA ILE A 184 0.27 -0.08 2.24
C ILE A 184 1.24 0.09 3.40
N ALA A 185 2.54 -0.02 3.13
CA ALA A 185 3.57 0.31 4.12
C ALA A 185 3.77 1.83 4.18
N LEU A 186 3.41 2.46 5.30
CA LEU A 186 3.58 3.89 5.51
C LEU A 186 5.02 4.22 5.88
N VAL A 187 5.49 3.56 6.95
CA VAL A 187 6.82 3.75 7.54
C VAL A 187 7.40 2.37 7.82
N THR A 188 8.65 2.16 7.41
CA THR A 188 9.46 1.03 7.90
C THR A 188 10.70 1.57 8.58
N ALA A 189 10.95 1.16 9.82
CA ALA A 189 12.03 1.67 10.65
C ALA A 189 12.89 0.52 11.18
N ALA A 190 14.16 0.46 10.74
CA ALA A 190 15.08 -0.61 11.14
C ALA A 190 15.45 -0.52 12.64
N GLY A 191 15.47 0.70 13.21
CA GLY A 191 15.61 0.92 14.65
C GLY A 191 14.32 0.76 15.45
N GLY A 192 13.23 0.30 14.81
CA GLY A 192 11.94 0.04 15.44
C GLY A 192 10.94 1.20 15.35
N VAL A 193 9.67 0.87 15.57
CA VAL A 193 8.54 1.82 15.61
C VAL A 193 8.02 1.95 17.04
N SER A 194 7.78 3.18 17.48
CA SER A 194 7.16 3.50 18.77
C SER A 194 6.05 4.54 18.60
N GLY A 195 5.06 4.51 19.50
CA GLY A 195 3.86 5.33 19.38
C GLY A 195 2.91 4.83 18.30
N SER A 196 1.93 5.64 17.94
CA SER A 196 0.91 5.33 16.95
C SER A 196 0.36 6.62 16.33
N PHE A 197 -0.10 6.56 15.09
CA PHE A 197 -0.86 7.66 14.51
C PHE A 197 -2.20 7.84 15.22
N ALA A 198 -2.61 9.08 15.41
CA ALA A 198 -3.89 9.44 16.03
C ALA A 198 -5.10 9.01 15.17
N GLY A 199 -4.92 8.88 13.86
CA GLY A 199 -5.97 8.45 12.94
C GLY A 199 -5.58 8.57 11.47
N VAL A 200 -6.58 8.37 10.61
CA VAL A 200 -6.45 8.50 9.15
C VAL A 200 -7.51 9.47 8.64
N THR A 201 -7.11 10.43 7.81
CA THR A 201 -7.97 11.43 7.18
C THR A 201 -7.83 11.38 5.66
N GLY A 202 -8.72 12.07 4.93
CA GLY A 202 -8.68 12.10 3.46
C GLY A 202 -9.06 10.79 2.79
N VAL A 203 -9.67 9.85 3.53
CA VAL A 203 -10.15 8.57 2.99
C VAL A 203 -11.50 8.79 2.29
N PRO A 204 -11.65 8.41 1.01
CA PRO A 204 -12.94 8.42 0.31
C PRO A 204 -14.03 7.62 1.03
N THR A 205 -15.30 7.98 0.86
CA THR A 205 -16.44 7.37 1.57
C THR A 205 -16.66 5.89 1.27
N ASN A 206 -16.22 5.42 0.10
CA ASN A 206 -16.24 4.01 -0.30
C ASN A 206 -15.06 3.21 0.27
N LEU A 207 -14.23 3.82 1.12
CA LEU A 207 -13.08 3.22 1.75
C LEU A 207 -13.08 3.46 3.26
N ARG A 208 -12.39 2.57 3.97
CA ARG A 208 -12.07 2.71 5.38
C ARG A 208 -10.57 2.49 5.59
N GLY A 209 -9.93 3.42 6.27
CA GLY A 209 -8.54 3.31 6.67
C GLY A 209 -8.40 2.59 8.00
N VAL A 210 -7.63 1.49 8.03
CA VAL A 210 -7.32 0.74 9.25
C VAL A 210 -5.80 0.66 9.41
N LEU A 211 -5.29 1.21 10.51
CA LEU A 211 -3.86 1.21 10.82
C LEU A 211 -3.44 -0.10 11.48
N ASP A 212 -2.26 -0.58 11.11
CA ASP A 212 -1.65 -1.82 11.61
C ASP A 212 -0.17 -1.56 11.91
N TYR A 213 0.34 -2.16 12.99
CA TYR A 213 1.68 -1.89 13.51
C TYR A 213 2.41 -3.19 13.82
N SER A 214 3.69 -3.22 13.45
CA SER A 214 4.65 -4.21 13.92
C SER A 214 5.78 -3.51 14.67
N THR A 215 6.74 -4.29 15.17
CA THR A 215 7.94 -3.76 15.82
C THR A 215 8.78 -2.85 14.92
N THR A 216 8.70 -3.00 13.60
CA THR A 216 9.54 -2.28 12.61
C THR A 216 8.74 -1.58 11.52
N ALA A 217 7.40 -1.62 11.54
CA ALA A 217 6.60 -1.01 10.50
C ALA A 217 5.26 -0.47 11.00
N ALA A 218 4.82 0.63 10.39
CA ALA A 218 3.44 1.10 10.43
C ALA A 218 2.84 0.96 9.02
N SER A 219 1.66 0.36 8.95
CA SER A 219 0.96 0.05 7.69
C SER A 219 -0.48 0.56 7.74
N LEU A 220 -1.02 0.88 6.57
CA LEU A 220 -2.40 1.29 6.36
C LEU A 220 -3.09 0.27 5.47
N ASN A 221 -4.23 -0.24 5.93
CA ASN A 221 -5.15 -1.01 5.11
C ASN A 221 -6.24 -0.06 4.63
N LEU A 222 -6.38 0.07 3.31
CA LEU A 222 -7.49 0.77 2.67
C LEU A 222 -8.49 -0.28 2.21
N ASN A 223 -9.58 -0.37 2.95
CA ASN A 223 -10.58 -1.41 2.81
C ASN A 223 -11.82 -0.85 2.14
N ARG A 224 -12.33 -1.53 1.12
CA ARG A 224 -13.58 -1.15 0.45
C ARG A 224 -14.78 -1.37 1.36
N THR A 225 -15.66 -0.37 1.42
CA THR A 225 -16.92 -0.40 2.17
C THR A 225 -18.13 -0.66 1.27
N ASP A 226 -17.90 -0.65 -0.04
CA ASP A 226 -18.90 -0.78 -1.11
C ASP A 226 -18.94 -2.17 -1.74
N ILE A 227 -18.25 -3.16 -1.17
CA ILE A 227 -18.31 -4.55 -1.59
C ILE A 227 -19.35 -5.29 -0.77
N ASP A 228 -20.29 -5.93 -1.46
CA ASP A 228 -21.29 -6.81 -0.86
C ASP A 228 -21.23 -8.21 -1.47
N TYR A 229 -20.90 -9.21 -0.65
CA TYR A 229 -20.85 -10.61 -1.05
C TYR A 229 -22.22 -11.30 -0.96
N ARG A 230 -23.22 -10.70 -0.29
CA ARG A 230 -24.54 -11.34 -0.06
C ARG A 230 -25.22 -11.84 -1.34
N PRO A 231 -25.17 -11.13 -2.49
CA PRO A 231 -25.76 -11.62 -3.74
C PRO A 231 -25.16 -12.93 -4.28
N LEU A 232 -23.97 -13.32 -3.80
CA LEU A 232 -23.32 -14.57 -4.21
C LEU A 232 -23.83 -15.78 -3.42
N GLY A 233 -24.51 -15.58 -2.29
CA GLY A 233 -24.97 -16.68 -1.43
C GLY A 233 -26.32 -17.24 -1.85
N VAL A 234 -26.35 -18.51 -2.25
CA VAL A 234 -27.58 -19.25 -2.61
C VAL A 234 -28.09 -20.07 -1.44
N THR A 235 -27.23 -20.84 -0.76
CA THR A 235 -27.61 -21.66 0.40
C THR A 235 -27.61 -20.86 1.70
N ALA A 236 -28.24 -21.39 2.75
CA ALA A 236 -28.27 -20.73 4.06
C ALA A 236 -26.86 -20.56 4.65
N ASN A 237 -25.95 -21.51 4.46
CA ASN A 237 -24.58 -21.38 4.96
C ASN A 237 -23.76 -20.41 4.10
N GLN A 238 -23.89 -20.45 2.77
CA GLN A 238 -23.26 -19.47 1.87
C GLN A 238 -23.70 -18.03 2.21
N GLN A 239 -25.00 -17.80 2.48
CA GLN A 239 -25.50 -16.49 2.87
C GLN A 239 -24.93 -16.00 4.21
N ARG A 240 -24.74 -16.89 5.20
CA ARG A 240 -24.09 -16.56 6.47
C ARG A 240 -22.63 -16.18 6.27
N VAL A 241 -21.88 -16.95 5.48
CA VAL A 241 -20.48 -16.64 5.15
C VAL A 241 -20.38 -15.33 4.37
N ALA A 242 -21.23 -15.12 3.37
CA ALA A 242 -21.26 -13.90 2.59
C ALA A 242 -21.54 -12.66 3.45
N ALA A 243 -22.51 -12.73 4.36
CA ALA A 243 -22.78 -11.64 5.30
C ALA A 243 -21.60 -11.36 6.24
N ALA A 244 -20.91 -12.41 6.70
CA ALA A 244 -19.70 -12.28 7.51
C ALA A 244 -18.57 -11.61 6.72
N LEU A 245 -18.35 -11.99 5.45
CA LEU A 245 -17.36 -11.37 4.57
C LEU A 245 -17.66 -9.89 4.30
N THR A 246 -18.91 -9.55 3.95
CA THR A 246 -19.34 -8.14 3.76
C THR A 246 -19.05 -7.29 5.00
N SER A 247 -19.23 -7.86 6.20
CA SER A 247 -18.96 -7.15 7.46
C SER A 247 -17.48 -7.12 7.83
N ALA A 248 -16.70 -8.12 7.41
CA ALA A 248 -15.29 -8.27 7.74
C ALA A 248 -14.37 -7.38 6.88
N VAL A 249 -14.67 -7.18 5.59
CA VAL A 249 -13.80 -6.40 4.69
C VAL A 249 -13.49 -5.01 5.23
N PRO A 250 -14.47 -4.18 5.65
CA PRO A 250 -14.19 -2.84 6.18
C PRO A 250 -13.29 -2.83 7.43
N LEU A 251 -13.27 -3.92 8.18
CA LEU A 251 -12.55 -4.06 9.45
C LEU A 251 -11.21 -4.80 9.32
N ALA A 252 -10.90 -5.34 8.12
CA ALA A 252 -9.73 -6.17 7.90
C ALA A 252 -8.42 -5.43 8.25
N SER A 253 -7.55 -6.14 8.95
CA SER A 253 -6.21 -5.67 9.30
C SER A 253 -5.21 -6.82 9.21
N GLY A 254 -3.95 -6.48 8.97
CA GLY A 254 -2.88 -7.46 8.82
C GLY A 254 -2.79 -8.08 7.42
N ALA A 255 -1.62 -8.66 7.13
CA ALA A 255 -1.31 -9.23 5.83
C ALA A 255 -2.17 -10.47 5.50
N GLY A 256 -2.38 -11.36 6.47
CA GLY A 256 -3.15 -12.59 6.25
C GLY A 256 -4.62 -12.34 5.88
N ALA A 257 -5.28 -11.40 6.56
CA ALA A 257 -6.66 -11.02 6.24
C ALA A 257 -6.75 -10.38 4.85
N ALA A 258 -5.81 -9.48 4.51
CA ALA A 258 -5.75 -8.86 3.19
C ALA A 258 -5.57 -9.90 2.07
N THR A 259 -4.63 -10.83 2.23
CA THR A 259 -4.40 -11.93 1.27
C THR A 259 -5.67 -12.76 1.08
N LEU A 260 -6.26 -13.24 2.17
CA LEU A 260 -7.45 -14.09 2.11
C LEU A 260 -8.63 -13.40 1.41
N LEU A 261 -8.96 -12.16 1.83
CA LEU A 261 -10.10 -11.42 1.28
C LEU A 261 -9.90 -11.04 -0.19
N ASN A 262 -8.67 -10.70 -0.59
CA ASN A 262 -8.34 -10.43 -1.98
C ASN A 262 -8.44 -11.69 -2.84
N THR A 263 -8.00 -12.85 -2.34
CA THR A 263 -8.14 -14.14 -3.04
C THR A 263 -9.62 -14.49 -3.25
N ILE A 264 -10.44 -14.40 -2.20
CA ILE A 264 -11.88 -14.68 -2.29
C ILE A 264 -12.55 -13.76 -3.31
N TYR A 265 -12.22 -12.47 -3.28
CA TYR A 265 -12.75 -11.51 -4.24
C TYR A 265 -12.33 -11.82 -5.68
N ALA A 266 -11.05 -12.15 -5.91
CA ALA A 266 -10.55 -12.50 -7.23
C ALA A 266 -11.24 -13.75 -7.80
N THR A 267 -11.46 -14.79 -6.98
CA THR A 267 -12.22 -15.97 -7.38
C THR A 267 -13.67 -15.62 -7.72
N GLY A 268 -14.32 -14.77 -6.92
CA GLY A 268 -15.70 -14.35 -7.15
C GLY A 268 -15.91 -13.51 -8.42
N GLN A 269 -14.89 -12.83 -8.92
CA GLN A 269 -14.99 -12.03 -10.14
C GLN A 269 -15.04 -12.87 -11.44
N GLY A 270 -14.69 -14.16 -11.39
CA GLY A 270 -14.65 -15.01 -12.59
C GLY A 270 -16.04 -15.33 -13.16
N SER A 271 -17.04 -15.51 -12.30
CA SER A 271 -18.47 -15.67 -12.63
C SER A 271 -19.28 -15.80 -11.33
N ALA A 272 -20.61 -15.71 -11.41
CA ALA A 272 -21.48 -16.03 -10.27
C ALA A 272 -21.22 -17.46 -9.72
N ALA A 273 -20.97 -18.43 -10.61
CA ALA A 273 -20.65 -19.81 -10.24
C ALA A 273 -19.29 -19.94 -9.52
N ALA A 274 -18.30 -19.11 -9.89
CA ALA A 274 -17.01 -19.08 -9.20
C ALA A 274 -17.15 -18.44 -7.80
N GLY A 275 -18.00 -17.43 -7.66
CA GLY A 275 -18.34 -16.83 -6.37
C GLY A 275 -19.05 -17.81 -5.43
N THR A 276 -20.02 -18.58 -5.92
CA THR A 276 -20.70 -19.62 -5.12
C THR A 276 -19.74 -20.71 -4.69
N ALA A 277 -18.88 -21.20 -5.59
CA ALA A 277 -17.87 -22.21 -5.25
C ALA A 277 -16.87 -21.72 -4.18
N ALA A 278 -16.47 -20.43 -4.23
CA ALA A 278 -15.64 -19.85 -3.17
C ALA A 278 -16.36 -19.87 -1.81
N LEU A 279 -17.65 -19.52 -1.79
CA LEU A 279 -18.46 -19.61 -0.57
C LEU A 279 -18.65 -21.04 -0.08
N ASP A 280 -18.76 -22.03 -0.97
CA ASP A 280 -18.85 -23.46 -0.60
C ASP A 280 -17.60 -23.98 0.11
N THR A 281 -16.43 -23.57 -0.35
CA THR A 281 -15.17 -23.94 0.31
C THR A 281 -15.05 -23.33 1.71
N LEU A 282 -15.61 -22.13 1.92
CA LEU A 282 -15.60 -21.42 3.20
C LEU A 282 -16.71 -21.89 4.15
N SER A 283 -17.87 -22.28 3.62
CA SER A 283 -19.00 -22.80 4.39
C SER A 283 -18.80 -24.26 4.80
N GLY A 284 -17.94 -25.00 4.10
CA GLY A 284 -17.73 -26.42 4.28
C GLY A 284 -18.80 -27.30 3.64
N GLU A 285 -19.74 -26.72 2.89
CA GLU A 285 -20.85 -27.46 2.26
C GLU A 285 -20.36 -28.47 1.24
N GLY A 286 -19.33 -28.15 0.44
CA GLY A 286 -18.77 -29.10 -0.53
C GLY A 286 -18.20 -30.38 0.10
N LEU A 287 -17.66 -30.30 1.33
CA LEU A 287 -17.16 -31.46 2.07
C LEU A 287 -18.32 -32.27 2.68
N ALA A 288 -19.34 -31.58 3.17
CA ALA A 288 -20.54 -32.21 3.73
C ALA A 288 -21.35 -32.95 2.65
N ASP A 289 -21.47 -32.37 1.45
CA ASP A 289 -22.16 -32.97 0.31
C ASP A 289 -21.40 -34.19 -0.23
N ALA A 290 -20.08 -34.12 -0.34
CA ALA A 290 -19.25 -35.27 -0.74
C ALA A 290 -19.40 -36.44 0.25
N ASN A 291 -19.40 -36.16 1.56
CA ASN A 291 -19.63 -37.18 2.59
C ASN A 291 -21.05 -37.75 2.54
N SER A 292 -22.06 -36.91 2.29
CA SER A 292 -23.46 -37.34 2.16
C SER A 292 -23.67 -38.22 0.92
N ALA A 293 -23.05 -37.87 -0.20
CA ALA A 293 -23.05 -38.67 -1.42
C ALA A 293 -22.33 -40.02 -1.21
N ALA A 294 -21.20 -40.03 -0.48
CA ALA A 294 -20.50 -41.25 -0.14
C ALA A 294 -21.32 -42.17 0.79
N LEU A 295 -22.01 -41.61 1.79
CA LEU A 295 -22.92 -42.35 2.66
C LEU A 295 -24.12 -42.91 1.91
N PHE A 296 -24.70 -42.14 0.99
CA PHE A 296 -25.79 -42.60 0.13
C PHE A 296 -25.35 -43.74 -0.79
N ALA A 297 -24.18 -43.61 -1.42
CA ALA A 297 -23.58 -44.67 -2.23
C ALA A 297 -23.31 -45.94 -1.39
N GLY A 298 -22.81 -45.77 -0.16
CA GLY A 298 -22.61 -46.87 0.79
C GLY A 298 -23.91 -47.57 1.20
N ARG A 299 -25.01 -46.83 1.36
CA ARG A 299 -26.34 -47.39 1.66
C ARG A 299 -26.89 -48.20 0.48
N VAL A 300 -26.81 -47.67 -0.74
CA VAL A 300 -27.25 -48.39 -1.95
C VAL A 300 -26.45 -49.68 -2.14
N PHE A 301 -25.15 -49.65 -1.86
CA PHE A 301 -24.32 -50.84 -1.87
C PHE A 301 -24.74 -51.85 -0.77
N GLY A 302 -24.97 -51.38 0.46
CA GLY A 302 -25.42 -52.22 1.57
C GLY A 302 -26.79 -52.87 1.33
N ASP A 303 -27.74 -52.13 0.76
CA ASP A 303 -29.08 -52.64 0.41
C ASP A 303 -28.96 -53.73 -0.66
N ALA A 304 -28.16 -53.50 -1.71
CA ALA A 304 -27.91 -54.51 -2.76
C ALA A 304 -27.27 -55.80 -2.22
N VAL A 305 -26.31 -55.69 -1.30
CA VAL A 305 -25.69 -56.85 -0.63
C VAL A 305 -26.70 -57.58 0.25
N THR A 306 -27.55 -56.85 0.97
CA THR A 306 -28.55 -57.43 1.88
C THR A 306 -29.65 -58.15 1.09
N ASP A 307 -30.10 -57.59 -0.03
CA ASP A 307 -31.06 -58.22 -0.93
C ASP A 307 -30.48 -59.49 -1.56
N GLN A 308 -29.20 -59.48 -1.91
CA GLN A 308 -28.49 -60.67 -2.40
C GLN A 308 -28.36 -61.76 -1.33
N GLN A 309 -28.00 -61.41 -0.10
CA GLN A 309 -27.97 -62.37 1.01
C GLN A 309 -29.34 -62.99 1.25
N ARG A 310 -30.41 -62.19 1.15
CA ARG A 310 -31.78 -62.67 1.30
C ARG A 310 -32.20 -63.61 0.17
N ALA A 311 -31.74 -63.38 -1.07
CA ALA A 311 -31.98 -64.26 -2.22
C ALA A 311 -31.19 -65.59 -2.15
N VAL A 312 -29.97 -65.57 -1.60
CA VAL A 312 -29.14 -66.78 -1.41
C VAL A 312 -29.69 -67.69 -0.30
N LEU A 313 -30.35 -67.14 0.71
CA LEU A 313 -30.95 -67.93 1.79
C LEU A 313 -32.19 -68.75 1.36
N THR A 314 -32.74 -68.48 0.17
CA THR A 314 -33.94 -69.15 -0.36
C THR A 314 -33.66 -70.19 -1.44
N ASP A 315 -32.41 -70.37 -1.88
CA ASP A 315 -32.06 -71.24 -3.00
C ASP A 315 -30.74 -72.02 -2.75
N THR A 316 -30.67 -73.26 -3.23
CA THR A 316 -29.57 -74.22 -2.97
C THR A 316 -28.54 -74.30 -4.11
N GLN A 317 -28.56 -73.37 -5.06
CA GLN A 317 -27.63 -73.35 -6.21
C GLN A 317 -26.51 -72.30 -6.09
N MET A 318 -25.38 -72.54 -6.76
CA MET A 318 -24.26 -71.58 -6.86
C MET A 318 -24.66 -70.35 -7.69
N HIS A 319 -24.64 -69.16 -7.09
CA HIS A 319 -24.94 -67.89 -7.76
C HIS A 319 -23.67 -67.07 -8.02
N LEU A 320 -23.40 -66.75 -9.30
CA LEU A 320 -22.41 -65.74 -9.72
C LEU A 320 -23.16 -64.47 -10.12
N TRP A 321 -22.85 -63.35 -9.48
CA TRP A 321 -23.52 -62.06 -9.71
C TRP A 321 -22.52 -60.98 -10.13
N GLY A 322 -22.93 -60.12 -11.06
CA GLY A 322 -22.25 -58.90 -11.43
C GLY A 322 -23.28 -57.83 -11.82
N GLY A 323 -23.22 -56.68 -11.15
CA GLY A 323 -24.07 -55.52 -11.45
C GLY A 323 -23.23 -54.27 -11.72
N PRO A 324 -23.56 -53.45 -12.73
CA PRO A 324 -22.88 -52.19 -12.94
C PRO A 324 -23.36 -51.16 -11.90
N LEU A 325 -22.44 -50.64 -11.09
CA LEU A 325 -22.69 -49.51 -10.18
C LEU A 325 -22.29 -48.22 -10.91
N GLY A 326 -23.25 -47.61 -11.62
CA GLY A 326 -23.08 -46.31 -12.29
C GLY A 326 -23.91 -45.23 -11.59
N GLY A 327 -23.29 -44.07 -11.33
CA GLY A 327 -23.99 -42.89 -10.84
C GLY A 327 -25.06 -42.40 -11.82
N ARG A 328 -26.19 -41.90 -11.31
CA ARG A 328 -27.29 -41.39 -12.13
C ARG A 328 -26.94 -40.03 -12.74
N GLU A 329 -26.46 -40.01 -13.99
CA GLU A 329 -26.58 -38.83 -14.86
C GLU A 329 -27.95 -38.87 -15.56
N TRP A 330 -28.72 -37.79 -15.45
CA TRP A 330 -29.95 -37.61 -16.21
C TRP A 330 -29.60 -37.21 -17.64
N THR A 331 -29.70 -38.14 -18.59
CA THR A 331 -29.79 -37.82 -20.02
C THR A 331 -31.27 -37.90 -20.43
N ASP A 332 -31.87 -36.76 -20.80
CA ASP A 332 -33.25 -36.71 -21.30
C ASP A 332 -33.31 -37.22 -22.74
N GLY A 333 -33.47 -38.54 -22.90
CA GLY A 333 -33.79 -39.11 -24.19
C GLY A 333 -35.21 -38.76 -24.62
N ARG A 334 -35.42 -37.63 -25.29
CA ARG A 334 -36.58 -37.46 -26.17
C ARG A 334 -36.28 -38.16 -27.51
N PRO A 335 -37.06 -39.17 -27.94
CA PRO A 335 -36.96 -39.66 -29.29
C PRO A 335 -37.57 -38.63 -30.25
N ALA A 336 -36.87 -38.31 -31.33
CA ALA A 336 -37.46 -37.69 -32.50
C ALA A 336 -38.47 -38.65 -33.12
N ASP A 337 -39.72 -38.23 -33.26
CA ASP A 337 -40.69 -38.88 -34.12
C ASP A 337 -40.42 -38.47 -35.57
N GLY A 338 -40.19 -39.45 -36.42
CA GLY A 338 -40.08 -39.27 -37.85
C GLY A 338 -40.93 -40.31 -38.55
N THR A 339 -42.05 -39.86 -39.13
CA THR A 339 -42.54 -40.22 -40.46
C THR A 339 -43.38 -39.07 -41.00
#